data_AF-A0A0D0GXW9-F1
#
_entry.id   AF-A0A0D0GXW9-F1
#
_cell.length_a   1.000
_cell.length_b   1.000
_cell.length_c   1.000
_cell.angle_alpha   90.00
_cell.angle_beta   90.00
_cell.angle_gamma   90.00
#
_symmetry.space_group_name_H-M   'P 1'
#
loop_
_entity.id
_entity.type
_entity.pdbx_description
1 polymer ?
#
loop_
_entity_poly.entity_id
_entity_poly.type
_entity_poly.pdbx_seq_one_letter_code
_entity_poly.pdbx_strand_id
1 'polypeptide(L)' 'MFDFRMSVRENFASFRDEATGRVVFVDSFDNHEFNVRLGTFDESTELGVIVADSSDALNSQLRELVAAHT' A
#
# COMPACT_ATOMS: atom_id res chain seq x y z
N MET A 1 -7.72 8.46 6.87
CA MET A 1 -7.11 8.69 5.54
C MET A 1 -5.63 8.32 5.63
N PHE A 2 -5.12 7.53 4.68
CA PHE A 2 -3.72 7.07 4.69
C PHE A 2 -2.77 8.12 4.10
N ASP A 3 -1.60 8.31 4.72
CA ASP A 3 -0.51 9.16 4.22
C ASP A 3 0.58 8.30 3.58
N PHE A 4 0.39 7.95 2.31
CA PHE A 4 1.34 7.11 1.57
C PHE A 4 2.63 7.87 1.27
N ARG A 5 3.73 7.33 1.81
CA ARG A 5 5.10 7.81 1.63
C ARG A 5 6.07 6.63 1.62
N MET A 6 6.00 5.85 0.54
CA MET A 6 6.89 4.71 0.30
C MET A 6 7.90 5.04 -0.81
N SER A 7 9.15 4.63 -0.61
CA SER A 7 10.16 4.61 -1.65
C SER A 7 10.11 3.30 -2.43
N VAL A 8 10.31 3.32 -3.76
CA VAL A 8 10.49 2.08 -4.54
C VAL A 8 11.71 1.27 -4.12
N ARG A 9 12.61 1.81 -3.30
CA ARG A 9 13.73 1.04 -2.72
C ARG A 9 13.37 0.27 -1.44
N GLU A 10 12.22 0.55 -0.86
CA GLU A 10 11.70 -0.16 0.31
C GLU A 10 10.86 -1.33 -0.18
N ASN A 11 11.16 -2.53 0.29
CA ASN A 11 10.45 -3.73 -0.10
C ASN A 11 9.23 -4.03 0.79
N PHE A 12 9.02 -3.23 1.83
CA PHE A 12 7.89 -3.35 2.75
C PHE A 12 7.54 -2.01 3.39
N ALA A 13 6.25 -1.70 3.48
CA ALA A 13 5.73 -0.59 4.28
C ALA A 13 4.32 -0.92 4.80
N SER A 14 3.92 -0.26 5.88
CA SER A 14 2.54 -0.31 6.37
C SER A 14 2.04 1.07 6.75
N PHE A 15 0.80 1.39 6.38
CA PHE A 15 0.16 2.68 6.62
C PHE A 15 -1.11 2.46 7.43
N ARG A 16 -1.20 3.07 8.61
CA ARG A 16 -2.36 2.94 9.50
C ARG A 16 -3.22 4.19 9.46
N ASP A 17 -4.52 4.00 9.34
CA ASP A 17 -5.51 5.05 9.57
C ASP A 17 -5.96 5.00 11.03
N GLU A 18 -5.44 5.91 11.87
CA GLU A 18 -5.75 5.95 13.30
C GLU A 18 -7.25 6.16 13.59
N ALA A 19 -8.01 6.76 12.66
CA ALA A 19 -9.44 6.99 12.86
C ALA A 19 -10.28 5.71 12.71
N THR A 20 -9.86 4.80 11.82
CA THR A 20 -10.62 3.58 11.49
C THR A 20 -9.96 2.30 12.00
N GLY A 21 -8.70 2.38 12.42
CA GLY A 21 -7.88 1.23 12.80
C GLY A 21 -7.43 0.37 11.61
N ARG A 22 -7.79 0.74 10.37
CA ARG A 22 -7.41 0.01 9.16
C ARG A 22 -5.92 0.21 8.86
N VAL A 23 -5.31 -0.81 8.27
CA VAL A 23 -3.90 -0.84 7.87
C VAL A 23 -3.81 -1.28 6.42
N VAL A 24 -3.05 -0.52 5.62
CA VAL A 24 -2.58 -0.94 4.30
C VAL A 24 -1.18 -1.51 4.46
N PHE A 25 -0.98 -2.72 3.96
CA PHE A 25 0.33 -3.36 3.87
C PHE A 25 0.77 -3.36 2.40
N VAL A 26 2.02 -3.00 2.18
CA VAL A 26 2.64 -3.02 0.86
C VAL A 26 3.92 -3.84 0.97
N ASP A 27 4.06 -4.86 0.15
CA ASP A 27 5.26 -5.70 0.08
C ASP A 27 5.70 -5.94 -1.36
N SER A 28 7.00 -6.10 -1.58
CA SER A 28 7.60 -6.35 -2.89
C SER A 28 8.80 -7.28 -2.76
N PHE A 29 8.98 -8.14 -3.76
CA PHE A 29 10.17 -9.01 -3.85
C PHE A 29 11.28 -8.40 -4.73
N ASP A 30 10.90 -7.59 -5.73
CA ASP A 30 11.77 -7.09 -6.78
C ASP A 30 11.87 -5.56 -6.82
N ASN A 31 11.16 -4.87 -5.94
CA ASN A 31 11.06 -3.41 -5.88
C ASN A 31 10.45 -2.78 -7.16
N HIS A 32 9.65 -3.56 -7.88
CA HIS A 32 8.95 -3.14 -9.10
C HIS A 32 7.46 -3.54 -9.08
N GLU A 33 7.16 -4.77 -8.63
CA GLU A 33 5.81 -5.26 -8.36
C GLU A 33 5.53 -5.21 -6.85
N PHE A 34 4.50 -4.46 -6.45
CA PHE A 34 4.12 -4.21 -5.07
C PHE A 34 2.74 -4.81 -4.79
N ASN A 35 2.68 -5.86 -3.99
CA ASN A 35 1.42 -6.42 -3.51
C ASN A 35 0.84 -5.51 -2.43
N VAL A 36 -0.46 -5.22 -2.54
CA VAL A 36 -1.17 -4.35 -1.61
C VAL A 36 -2.28 -5.14 -0.91
N ARG A 37 -2.31 -5.06 0.42
CA ARG A 37 -3.34 -5.66 1.27
C ARG A 37 -3.98 -4.60 2.17
N LEU A 38 -5.26 -4.76 2.49
CA LEU A 38 -6.00 -3.88 3.39
C LEU A 38 -6.75 -4.70 4.43
N GLY A 39 -6.73 -4.23 5.68
CA GLY A 39 -7.47 -4.84 6.77
C GLY A 39 -7.06 -4.28 8.12
N THR A 40 -6.83 -5.17 9.09
CA THR A 40 -6.25 -4.89 10.41
C THR A 40 -4.91 -5.61 10.55
N PHE A 41 -4.27 -5.53 11.72
CA PHE A 41 -3.06 -6.31 12.00
C PHE A 41 -3.31 -7.82 12.11
N ASP A 42 -4.54 -8.23 12.45
CA ASP A 42 -4.90 -9.63 12.64
C ASP A 42 -5.40 -10.28 11.34
N GLU A 43 -6.08 -9.51 10.48
CA GLU A 43 -6.68 -10.01 9.25
C GLU A 43 -6.59 -8.97 8.14
N SER A 44 -6.08 -9.36 6.97
CA SER A 44 -6.04 -8.50 5.79
C SER A 44 -6.29 -9.30 4.53
N THR A 45 -6.89 -8.65 3.53
CA THR A 45 -7.15 -9.22 2.21
C THR A 45 -6.38 -8.48 1.14
N GLU A 46 -6.01 -9.19 0.09
CA GLU A 46 -5.39 -8.61 -1.10
C GLU A 46 -6.32 -7.61 -1.79
N LEU A 47 -5.78 -6.44 -2.12
CA LEU A 47 -6.43 -5.44 -2.97
C LEU A 47 -5.94 -5.52 -4.41
N GLY A 48 -4.68 -5.90 -4.61
CA GLY A 48 -4.08 -6.10 -5.93
C GLY A 48 -2.58 -5.81 -5.94
N VAL A 49 -2.04 -5.68 -7.16
CA VAL A 49 -0.62 -5.45 -7.42
C VAL A 49 -0.44 -4.12 -8.13
N ILE A 50 0.54 -3.33 -7.67
CA ILE A 50 0.98 -2.08 -8.30
C ILE A 50 2.32 -2.31 -8.98
N VAL A 51 2.45 -1.84 -10.22
CA VAL A 51 3.73 -1.79 -10.92
C VAL A 51 4.21 -0.34 -10.96
N ALA A 52 5.41 -0.08 -10.45
CA ALA A 52 5.93 1.27 -10.35
C ALA A 52 7.46 1.35 -10.45
N ASP A 53 7.94 2.23 -11.34
CA ASP A 53 9.38 2.57 -11.49
C ASP A 53 9.80 3.78 -10.65
N SER A 54 8.87 4.47 -10.00
CA SER A 54 9.15 5.65 -9.19
C SER A 54 8.28 5.72 -7.93
N SER A 55 8.83 6.32 -6.88
CA SER A 55 8.11 6.52 -5.62
C SER A 55 6.84 7.36 -5.82
N ASP A 56 6.88 8.36 -6.69
CA ASP A 56 5.69 9.19 -6.96
C ASP A 56 4.58 8.37 -7.63
N ALA A 57 4.92 7.54 -8.61
CA ALA A 57 3.96 6.63 -9.26
C ALA A 57 3.39 5.61 -8.28
N LEU A 58 4.24 4.99 -7.45
CA LEU A 58 3.83 4.04 -6.41
C LEU A 58 2.82 4.68 -5.44
N ASN A 59 3.15 5.85 -4.89
CA ASN A 59 2.29 6.51 -3.91
C ASN A 59 0.99 7.05 -4.55
N SER A 60 0.99 7.46 -5.83
CA SER A 60 -0.25 7.84 -6.52
C SER A 60 -1.17 6.65 -6.72
N GLN A 61 -0.64 5.53 -7.24
CA GLN A 61 -1.41 4.30 -7.46
C GLN A 61 -1.92 3.70 -6.14
N LEU A 62 -1.16 3.78 -5.05
CA LEU A 62 -1.62 3.36 -3.72
C LEU A 62 -2.85 4.15 -3.27
N ARG A 63 -2.87 5.47 -3.48
CA ARG A 63 -4.04 6.31 -3.17
C ARG A 63 -5.26 5.89 -3.97
N GLU A 64 -5.09 5.70 -5.28
CA GLU A 64 -6.18 5.32 -6.18
C GLU A 64 -6.75 3.93 -5.86
N LEU A 65 -5.88 2.93 -5.70
CA LEU A 65 -6.27 1.56 -5.41
C LEU A 65 -7.03 1.47 -4.08
N VAL A 66 -6.53 2.12 -3.04
CA VAL A 66 -7.15 2.08 -1.71
C VAL A 66 -8.45 2.87 -1.69
N ALA A 67 -8.52 4.04 -2.34
CA ALA A 67 -9.75 4.83 -2.44
C ALA A 67 -10.89 4.10 -3.18
N ALA A 68 -10.58 3.16 -4.09
CA ALA A 68 -11.60 2.33 -4.73
C ALA A 68 -12.23 1.29 -3.77
N HIS A 69 -11.64 1.07 -2.59
CA HIS A 69 -12.03 0.03 -1.62
C HIS A 69 -12.39 0.58 -0.23
N THR A 70 -12.40 1.92 -0.07
CA THR A 70 -12.73 2.61 1.20
C THR A 70 -13.69 3.75 0.97
#